data_AF-A0A377ZCG2-F1
#
_entry.id   AF-A0A377ZCG2-F1
#
_cell.length_a   1.000
_cell.length_b   1.000
_cell.length_c   1.000
_cell.angle_alpha   90.00
_cell.angle_beta   90.00
_cell.angle_gamma   90.00
#
_symmetry.space_group_name_H-M   'P 1'
#
loop_
_entity.id
_entity.type
_entity.pdbx_description
1 polymer ?
#
loop_
_entity_poly.entity_id
_entity_poly.type
_entity_poly.pdbx_seq_one_letter_code
_entity_poly.pdbx_strand_id
1 'polypeptide(L)'
;MVKTEQNPGGTPIEVFDGFRKALAANRAQFYLDVASGPFYGFNRDGAEISQGTIQNWWRQGMIGSAKAHYEGIKAFSETDQTEDLKSITLPVLVMQGDDDQVVPYKNAAILQDKLLPNSQLKIYPGFPHGMHTSHADTINADLLAFIRA
;
A
#
# COMPACT_ATOMS: atom_id res chain seq x y z
N MET A 1 -10.66 -2.05 2.01
CA MET A 1 -10.06 -0.77 2.47
C MET A 1 -11.10 0.35 2.62
N VAL A 2 -12.06 0.40 1.70
CA VAL A 2 -13.13 1.40 1.69
C VAL A 2 -13.97 1.37 2.96
N LYS A 3 -14.49 2.54 3.33
CA LYS A 3 -15.45 2.69 4.41
C LYS A 3 -16.77 2.02 4.03
N THR A 4 -17.21 1.09 4.86
CA THR A 4 -18.53 0.44 4.77
C THR A 4 -19.14 0.36 6.17
N GLU A 5 -20.35 -0.17 6.28
CA GLU A 5 -20.93 -0.49 7.59
C GLU A 5 -20.10 -1.52 8.36
N GLN A 6 -19.52 -2.49 7.64
CA GLN A 6 -18.66 -3.54 8.20
C GLN A 6 -17.23 -3.06 8.46
N ASN A 7 -16.81 -1.96 7.84
CA ASN A 7 -15.51 -1.33 8.00
C ASN A 7 -15.65 0.19 8.24
N PRO A 8 -16.16 0.63 9.41
CA PRO A 8 -16.47 2.04 9.67
C PRO A 8 -15.22 2.93 9.76
N GLY A 9 -14.06 2.36 10.05
CA GLY A 9 -12.75 3.04 10.06
C GLY A 9 -12.09 3.13 8.68
N GLY A 10 -12.73 2.60 7.63
CA GLY A 10 -12.20 2.58 6.27
C GLY A 10 -12.06 3.97 5.64
N THR A 11 -11.36 4.01 4.52
CA THR A 11 -11.16 5.24 3.74
C THR A 11 -12.44 5.58 2.96
N PRO A 12 -12.91 6.85 2.97
CA PRO A 12 -14.10 7.26 2.21
C PRO A 12 -13.98 6.92 0.71
N ILE A 13 -15.10 6.53 0.08
CA ILE A 13 -15.11 6.10 -1.33
C ILE A 13 -14.64 7.22 -2.27
N GLU A 14 -14.87 8.47 -1.88
CA GLU A 14 -14.51 9.68 -2.62
C GLU A 14 -13.01 9.79 -2.87
N VAL A 15 -12.18 9.22 -1.99
CA VAL A 15 -10.71 9.16 -2.18
C VAL A 15 -10.39 8.24 -3.37
N PHE A 16 -11.00 7.06 -3.44
CA PHE A 16 -10.78 6.11 -4.53
C PHE A 16 -11.42 6.59 -5.84
N ASP A 17 -12.58 7.25 -5.78
CA ASP A 17 -13.18 7.91 -6.94
C ASP A 17 -12.31 9.06 -7.46
N GLY A 18 -11.65 9.80 -6.56
CA GLY A 18 -10.62 10.77 -6.92
C GLY A 18 -9.47 10.15 -7.70
N PHE A 19 -8.97 8.99 -7.26
CA PHE A 19 -7.92 8.25 -7.97
C PHE A 19 -8.39 7.79 -9.35
N ARG A 20 -9.61 7.25 -9.46
CA ARG A 20 -10.22 6.85 -10.75
C ARG A 20 -10.30 8.03 -11.71
N LYS A 21 -10.80 9.16 -11.23
CA LYS A 21 -10.94 10.39 -12.02
C LYS A 21 -9.57 10.90 -12.49
N ALA A 22 -8.58 10.96 -11.60
CA ALA A 22 -7.23 11.42 -11.94
C ALA A 22 -6.55 10.52 -12.96
N LEU A 23 -6.62 9.20 -12.77
CA LEU A 23 -6.08 8.21 -13.70
C LEU A 23 -6.75 8.31 -15.08
N ALA A 24 -8.08 8.39 -15.13
CA ALA A 24 -8.82 8.51 -16.37
C ALA A 24 -8.53 9.83 -17.11
N ALA A 25 -8.34 10.93 -16.36
CA ALA A 25 -8.06 12.25 -16.94
C ALA A 25 -6.62 12.36 -17.49
N ASN A 26 -5.62 11.94 -16.70
CA ASN A 26 -4.22 11.99 -17.10
C ASN A 26 -3.40 10.97 -16.31
N ARG A 27 -3.41 9.71 -16.77
CA ARG A 27 -2.64 8.65 -16.13
C ARG A 27 -1.15 8.97 -15.98
N ALA A 28 -0.54 9.64 -16.97
CA ALA A 28 0.89 9.92 -16.93
C ALA A 28 1.25 10.84 -15.76
N GLN A 29 0.47 11.90 -15.54
CA GLN A 29 0.66 12.80 -14.41
C GLN A 29 0.29 12.11 -13.08
N PHE A 30 -0.83 11.39 -13.05
CA PHE A 30 -1.25 10.61 -11.88
C PHE A 30 -0.13 9.69 -11.36
N TYR A 31 0.53 8.94 -12.26
CA TYR A 31 1.63 8.07 -11.85
C TYR A 31 2.86 8.86 -11.36
N LEU A 32 3.16 10.03 -11.94
CA LEU A 32 4.25 10.88 -11.43
C LEU A 32 3.93 11.40 -10.04
N ASP A 33 2.72 11.92 -9.83
CA ASP A 33 2.31 12.54 -8.56
C ASP A 33 2.28 11.53 -7.41
N VAL A 34 1.79 10.30 -7.66
CA VAL A 34 1.75 9.26 -6.62
C VAL A 34 3.17 8.86 -6.19
N ALA A 35 4.09 8.62 -7.14
CA ALA A 35 5.47 8.24 -6.82
C ALA A 35 6.28 9.39 -6.22
N SER A 36 6.15 10.61 -6.75
CA SER A 36 6.88 11.78 -6.27
C SER A 36 6.35 12.34 -4.95
N GLY A 37 5.16 11.89 -4.52
CA GLY A 37 4.57 12.28 -3.25
C GLY A 37 4.41 11.11 -2.28
N PRO A 38 3.16 10.65 -2.03
CA PRO A 38 2.83 9.85 -0.87
C PRO A 38 3.35 8.40 -0.91
N PHE A 39 3.60 7.83 -2.10
CA PHE A 39 3.97 6.42 -2.20
C PHE A 39 5.33 6.13 -1.56
N TYR A 40 6.33 6.97 -1.82
CA TYR A 40 7.67 6.83 -1.23
C TYR A 40 7.91 7.80 -0.06
N GLY A 41 6.93 8.62 0.30
CA GLY A 41 7.07 9.65 1.34
C GLY A 41 7.91 10.85 0.89
N PHE A 42 8.11 11.06 -0.42
CA PHE A 42 8.90 12.16 -0.96
C PHE A 42 8.23 13.53 -0.80
N ASN A 43 6.96 13.57 -0.39
CA ASN A 43 6.27 14.78 0.05
C ASN A 43 6.51 15.15 1.53
N ARG A 44 7.27 14.35 2.30
CA ARG A 44 7.64 14.67 3.69
C ARG A 44 8.81 15.65 3.73
N ASP A 45 8.81 16.49 4.76
CA ASP A 45 9.92 17.42 5.00
C ASP A 45 11.23 16.67 5.21
N GLY A 46 12.29 17.09 4.52
CA GLY A 46 13.60 16.46 4.62
C GLY A 46 13.75 15.13 3.88
N ALA A 47 12.75 14.70 3.10
CA ALA A 47 12.87 13.48 2.30
C ALA A 47 13.96 13.60 1.22
N GLU A 48 14.80 12.57 1.10
CA GLU A 48 15.77 12.46 0.03
C GLU A 48 15.10 11.91 -1.23
N ILE A 49 14.81 12.79 -2.19
CA ILE A 49 14.05 12.44 -3.39
C ILE A 49 14.91 11.64 -4.37
N SER A 50 14.53 10.38 -4.64
CA SER A 50 15.16 9.56 -5.68
C SER A 50 14.41 9.66 -7.00
N GLN A 51 14.93 10.46 -7.93
CA GLN A 51 14.37 10.56 -9.28
C GLN A 51 14.40 9.23 -10.04
N GLY A 52 15.45 8.42 -9.86
CA GLY A 52 15.52 7.09 -10.48
C GLY A 52 14.38 6.17 -10.03
N THR A 53 14.05 6.20 -8.73
CA THR A 53 12.93 5.45 -8.15
C THR A 53 11.59 5.93 -8.71
N ILE A 54 11.36 7.25 -8.74
CA ILE A 54 10.14 7.86 -9.27
C ILE A 54 9.94 7.46 -10.74
N GLN A 55 10.96 7.66 -11.57
CA GLN A 55 10.87 7.40 -13.01
C GLN A 55 10.69 5.91 -13.30
N ASN A 56 11.33 5.02 -12.54
CA ASN A 56 11.13 3.59 -12.72
C ASN A 56 9.72 3.13 -12.29
N TRP A 57 9.15 3.70 -11.22
CA TRP A 57 7.77 3.42 -10.81
C TRP A 57 6.77 3.91 -11.87
N TRP A 58 6.95 5.15 -12.35
CA TRP A 58 6.17 5.71 -13.44
C TRP A 58 6.25 4.87 -14.72
N ARG A 59 7.46 4.45 -15.12
CA ARG A 59 7.68 3.60 -16.30
C ARG A 59 6.89 2.30 -16.21
N GLN A 60 6.86 1.65 -15.04
CA GLN A 60 6.07 0.43 -14.82
C GLN A 60 4.57 0.71 -14.94
N GLY A 61 4.07 1.78 -14.30
CA GLY A 61 2.67 2.20 -14.39
C GLY A 61 2.24 2.53 -15.83
N MET A 62 3.13 3.11 -16.64
CA MET A 62 2.84 3.49 -18.02
C MET A 62 2.87 2.32 -19.01
N ILE A 63 3.61 1.25 -18.71
CA ILE A 63 3.64 0.01 -19.51
C ILE A 63 2.35 -0.80 -19.33
N GLY A 64 1.62 -0.61 -18.22
CA GLY A 64 0.38 -1.33 -17.95
C GLY A 64 -0.86 -0.79 -18.69
N SER A 65 -1.93 -1.61 -18.67
CA SER A 65 -3.22 -1.27 -19.27
C SER A 65 -3.94 -0.20 -18.46
N ALA A 66 -4.31 0.91 -19.11
CA ALA A 66 -5.06 1.99 -18.47
C ALA A 66 -6.39 1.52 -17.89
N LYS A 67 -7.11 0.64 -18.62
CA LYS A 67 -8.37 0.06 -18.16
C LYS A 67 -8.16 -0.82 -16.93
N ALA A 68 -7.16 -1.71 -16.98
CA ALA A 68 -6.87 -2.60 -15.87
C ALA A 68 -6.46 -1.82 -14.61
N HIS A 69 -5.71 -0.74 -14.74
CA HIS A 69 -5.36 0.11 -13.61
C HIS A 69 -6.57 0.90 -13.05
N TYR A 70 -7.45 1.39 -13.93
CA TYR A 70 -8.69 2.04 -13.50
C TYR A 70 -9.60 1.07 -12.71
N GLU A 71 -9.85 -0.12 -13.27
CA GLU A 71 -10.66 -1.16 -12.62
C GLU A 71 -9.95 -1.74 -11.39
N GLY A 72 -8.62 -1.77 -11.41
CA GLY A 72 -7.77 -2.17 -10.29
C GLY A 72 -7.99 -1.32 -9.04
N ILE A 73 -8.32 -0.03 -9.20
CA ILE A 73 -8.66 0.85 -8.07
C ILE A 73 -9.85 0.31 -7.30
N LYS A 74 -10.91 -0.14 -8.00
CA LYS A 74 -12.03 -0.83 -7.37
C LYS A 74 -11.60 -2.14 -6.76
N ALA A 75 -10.84 -2.95 -7.49
CA ALA A 75 -10.44 -4.28 -7.03
C ALA A 75 -9.67 -4.24 -5.70
N PHE A 76 -8.71 -3.32 -5.52
CA PHE A 76 -7.96 -3.25 -4.26
C PHE A 76 -8.71 -2.52 -3.14
N SER A 77 -9.59 -1.55 -3.46
CA SER A 77 -10.21 -0.71 -2.43
C SER A 77 -11.47 -1.32 -1.83
N GLU A 78 -12.29 -1.96 -2.68
CA GLU A 78 -13.65 -2.40 -2.37
C GLU A 78 -13.79 -3.91 -2.13
N THR A 79 -12.80 -4.72 -2.50
CA THR A 79 -12.82 -6.15 -2.16
C THR A 79 -12.68 -6.31 -0.65
N ASP A 80 -13.64 -7.01 -0.04
CA ASP A 80 -13.55 -7.42 1.37
C ASP A 80 -12.82 -8.76 1.46
N GLN A 81 -11.69 -8.76 2.17
CA GLN A 81 -10.80 -9.91 2.34
C GLN A 81 -10.93 -10.54 3.74
N THR A 82 -11.95 -10.14 4.52
CA THR A 82 -12.09 -10.53 5.93
C THR A 82 -12.16 -12.05 6.12
N GLU A 83 -12.96 -12.75 5.32
CA GLU A 83 -13.10 -14.21 5.43
C GLU A 83 -11.88 -14.94 4.87
N ASP A 84 -11.23 -14.39 3.83
CA ASP A 84 -9.97 -14.93 3.31
C ASP A 84 -8.90 -14.91 4.41
N LEU A 85 -8.72 -13.80 5.11
CA LEU A 85 -7.75 -13.67 6.20
C LEU A 85 -8.00 -14.67 7.32
N LYS A 86 -9.27 -14.85 7.75
CA LYS A 86 -9.63 -15.84 8.78
C LYS A 86 -9.33 -17.28 8.37
N SER A 87 -9.36 -17.57 7.08
CA SER A 87 -9.14 -18.92 6.53
C SER A 87 -7.66 -19.31 6.45
N ILE A 88 -6.73 -18.36 6.51
CA ILE A 88 -5.29 -18.62 6.38
C ILE A 88 -4.76 -19.20 7.69
N THR A 89 -4.41 -20.49 7.68
CA THR A 89 -3.92 -21.21 8.87
C THR A 89 -2.41 -21.30 8.96
N LEU A 90 -1.67 -21.00 7.88
CA LEU A 90 -0.22 -20.98 7.86
C LEU A 90 0.33 -19.74 8.60
N PRO A 91 1.61 -19.75 9.04
CA PRO A 91 2.25 -18.54 9.56
C PRO A 91 2.22 -17.39 8.53
N VAL A 92 1.88 -16.19 8.98
CA VAL A 92 1.84 -14.99 8.14
C VAL A 92 2.64 -13.86 8.76
N LEU A 93 3.56 -13.26 8.00
CA LEU A 93 4.20 -12.02 8.39
C LEU A 93 3.40 -10.83 7.84
N VAL A 94 2.98 -9.93 8.73
CA VAL A 94 2.32 -8.66 8.39
C VAL A 94 3.31 -7.53 8.63
N MET A 95 3.70 -6.82 7.57
CA MET A 95 4.68 -5.74 7.61
C MET A 95 4.04 -4.44 7.13
N GLN A 96 4.13 -3.36 7.90
CA GLN A 96 3.68 -2.05 7.41
C GLN A 96 4.38 -0.88 8.10
N GLY A 97 4.68 0.18 7.35
CA GLY A 97 5.09 1.45 7.92
C GLY A 97 3.93 2.20 8.57
N ASP A 98 4.16 2.90 9.69
CA ASP A 98 3.10 3.70 10.33
C ASP A 98 2.92 5.10 9.69
N ASP A 99 3.82 5.51 8.80
CA ASP A 99 3.71 6.70 7.94
C ASP A 99 3.27 6.35 6.50
N ASP A 100 2.63 5.20 6.31
CA ASP A 100 2.00 4.84 5.04
C ASP A 100 0.81 5.78 4.74
N GLN A 101 1.04 6.71 3.81
CA GLN A 101 0.06 7.69 3.35
C GLN A 101 -0.95 7.14 2.31
N VAL A 102 -0.78 5.90 1.85
CA VAL A 102 -1.63 5.28 0.83
C VAL A 102 -2.61 4.30 1.49
N VAL A 103 -2.13 3.50 2.43
CA VAL A 103 -2.90 2.48 3.14
C VAL A 103 -2.78 2.75 4.65
N PRO A 104 -3.81 3.32 5.31
CA PRO A 104 -3.74 3.61 6.73
C PRO A 104 -3.53 2.34 7.58
N TYR A 105 -2.37 2.21 8.24
CA TYR A 105 -1.96 0.97 8.91
C TYR A 105 -2.95 0.47 9.98
N LYS A 106 -3.63 1.38 10.69
CA LYS A 106 -4.66 1.05 11.68
C LYS A 106 -5.88 0.35 11.08
N ASN A 107 -6.19 0.63 9.81
CA ASN A 107 -7.28 0.01 9.07
C ASN A 107 -6.78 -1.01 8.02
N ALA A 108 -5.55 -1.47 8.19
CA ALA A 108 -4.89 -2.49 7.37
C ALA A 108 -4.12 -3.46 8.27
N ALA A 109 -2.80 -3.31 8.46
CA ALA A 109 -1.97 -4.24 9.23
C ALA A 109 -2.51 -4.56 10.63
N ILE A 110 -3.01 -3.56 11.37
CA ILE A 110 -3.57 -3.80 12.71
C ILE A 110 -4.87 -4.62 12.68
N LEU A 111 -5.66 -4.52 11.61
CA LEU A 111 -6.86 -5.35 11.44
C LEU A 111 -6.48 -6.74 10.93
N GLN A 112 -5.53 -6.84 10.00
CA GLN A 112 -5.02 -8.12 9.51
C GLN A 112 -4.48 -8.98 10.64
N ASP A 113 -3.66 -8.41 11.53
CA ASP A 113 -3.11 -9.10 12.70
C ASP A 113 -4.19 -9.62 13.68
N LYS A 114 -5.34 -8.94 13.76
CA LYS A 114 -6.48 -9.40 14.58
C LYS A 114 -7.30 -10.51 13.92
N LEU A 115 -7.30 -10.57 12.59
CA LEU A 115 -8.10 -11.52 11.81
C LEU A 115 -7.34 -12.80 11.48
N LEU A 116 -6.03 -12.68 11.28
CA LEU A 116 -5.13 -13.80 11.01
C LEU A 116 -4.89 -14.60 12.29
N PRO A 117 -5.10 -15.93 12.30
CA PRO A 117 -4.91 -16.73 13.50
C PRO A 117 -3.43 -16.86 13.92
N ASN A 118 -2.51 -16.77 12.96
CA ASN A 118 -1.07 -17.02 13.14
C ASN A 118 -0.21 -15.90 12.53
N SER A 119 -0.53 -14.64 12.81
CA SER A 119 0.27 -13.51 12.34
C SER A 119 1.48 -13.19 13.22
N GLN A 120 2.55 -12.73 12.57
CA GLN A 120 3.60 -11.93 13.19
C GLN A 120 3.49 -10.51 12.62
N LEU A 121 3.12 -9.54 13.46
CA LEU A 121 3.04 -8.14 13.07
C LEU A 121 4.38 -7.41 13.27
N LYS A 122 4.82 -6.66 12.25
CA LYS A 122 5.90 -5.69 12.32
C LYS A 122 5.46 -4.33 11.80
N ILE A 123 5.41 -3.36 12.69
CA ILE A 123 5.18 -1.95 12.35
C ILE A 123 6.52 -1.21 12.34
N TYR A 124 6.78 -0.46 11.26
CA TYR A 124 8.02 0.29 11.06
C TYR A 124 7.77 1.79 11.26
N PRO A 125 8.28 2.41 12.34
CA PRO A 125 8.10 3.83 12.59
C PRO A 125 8.66 4.71 11.47
N GLY A 126 7.84 5.60 10.93
CA GLY A 126 8.19 6.57 9.89
C GLY A 126 8.33 6.00 8.48
N PHE A 127 8.11 4.69 8.28
CA PHE A 127 8.30 4.08 6.96
C PHE A 127 7.10 4.40 6.05
N PRO A 128 7.34 4.68 4.74
CA PRO A 128 6.29 4.98 3.78
C PRO A 128 5.68 3.69 3.18
N HIS A 129 4.67 3.84 2.34
CA HIS A 129 4.07 2.72 1.60
C HIS A 129 5.12 1.93 0.78
N GLY A 130 5.99 2.64 0.09
CA GLY A 130 7.08 2.11 -0.73
C GLY A 130 8.32 1.65 0.05
N MET A 131 8.18 1.29 1.33
CA MET A 131 9.28 0.90 2.22
C MET A 131 10.16 -0.23 1.70
N HIS A 132 9.60 -1.13 0.88
CA HIS A 132 10.35 -2.22 0.25
C HIS A 132 11.45 -1.72 -0.71
N THR A 133 11.30 -0.50 -1.25
CA THR A 133 12.32 0.15 -2.08
C THR A 133 13.19 1.10 -1.25
N SER A 134 12.59 1.93 -0.40
CA SER A 134 13.34 2.98 0.33
C SER A 134 14.09 2.46 1.56
N HIS A 135 13.70 1.33 2.12
CA HIS A 135 14.27 0.73 3.34
C HIS A 135 14.58 -0.76 3.14
N ALA A 136 15.07 -1.10 1.94
CA ALA A 136 15.23 -2.47 1.48
C ALA A 136 16.06 -3.33 2.44
N ASP A 137 17.15 -2.81 3.03
CA ASP A 137 18.02 -3.60 3.92
C ASP A 137 17.27 -4.12 5.16
N THR A 138 16.52 -3.25 5.84
CA THR A 138 15.70 -3.60 7.00
C THR A 138 14.61 -4.61 6.62
N ILE A 139 13.89 -4.32 5.53
CA ILE A 139 12.78 -5.16 5.06
C ILE A 139 13.27 -6.55 4.63
N ASN A 140 14.38 -6.61 3.89
CA ASN A 140 14.96 -7.87 3.41
C ASN A 140 15.47 -8.73 4.56
N ALA A 141 16.11 -8.13 5.57
CA ALA A 141 16.56 -8.85 6.76
C ALA A 141 15.40 -9.48 7.51
N ASP A 142 14.30 -8.75 7.68
CA ASP A 142 13.12 -9.21 8.40
C ASP A 142 12.33 -10.28 7.63
N LEU A 143 12.20 -10.14 6.32
CA LEU A 143 11.65 -11.17 5.45
C LEU A 143 12.47 -12.46 5.52
N LEU A 144 13.80 -12.36 5.42
CA LEU A 144 14.69 -13.51 5.48
C LEU A 144 14.62 -14.23 6.84
N ALA A 145 14.52 -13.47 7.93
CA ALA A 145 14.36 -14.03 9.27
C ALA A 145 13.06 -14.82 9.41
N PHE A 146 11.95 -14.30 8.90
CA PHE A 146 10.66 -15.01 8.91
C PHE A 146 10.68 -16.29 8.08
N ILE A 147 11.27 -16.26 6.88
CA ILE A 147 11.34 -17.43 5.97
C ILE A 147 12.15 -18.58 6.57
N ARG A 148 13.14 -18.29 7.43
CA ARG A 148 14.03 -19.29 8.03
C ARG A 148 13.53 -19.88 9.35
N ALA A 149 12.42 -19.38 9.89
CA ALA A 149 11.89 -19.76 11.20
C ALA A 149 11.14 -21.11 11.18
#